data_AF-A0A937Q8V5-F1
#
_entry.id   AF-A0A937Q8V5-F1
#
_cell.length_a   1.000
_cell.length_b   1.000
_cell.length_c   1.000
_cell.angle_alpha   90.00
_cell.angle_beta   90.00
_cell.angle_gamma   90.00
#
_symmetry.space_group_name_H-M   'P 1'
#
loop_
_entity.id
_entity.type
_entity.pdbx_description
1 polymer ?
#
loop_
_entity_poly.entity_id
_entity_poly.type
_entity_poly.pdbx_seq_one_letter_code
_entity_poly.pdbx_strand_id
1 'polypeptide(L)' 'MRLEDSLVLNRHFHMLFGADGIDDLKTSLKYTREGVGPDGHSYFLGTLVGRAGLKIKREDLERYDFQIM' A
#
# COMPACT_ATOMS: atom_id res chain seq x y z
N MET A 1 -12.35 23.74 -2.17
CA MET A 1 -11.52 22.92 -1.28
C MET A 1 -11.93 21.47 -1.53
N ARG A 2 -11.06 20.63 -2.10
CA ARG A 2 -11.38 19.21 -2.27
C ARG A 2 -11.27 18.56 -0.90
N LEU A 3 -12.13 17.58 -0.59
CA LEU A 3 -12.08 16.85 0.68
C LEU A 3 -10.69 16.23 0.91
N GLU A 4 -10.07 15.81 -0.18
CA GLU A 4 -8.69 15.32 -0.28
C GLU A 4 -7.66 16.30 0.32
N ASP A 5 -7.85 17.61 0.15
CA ASP A 5 -6.98 18.67 0.68
C ASP A 5 -7.10 18.80 2.21
N SER A 6 -8.22 18.34 2.78
CA SER A 6 -8.50 18.37 4.22
C SER A 6 -8.12 17.07 4.92
N LEU A 7 -7.91 15.99 4.16
CA LEU A 7 -7.57 14.66 4.67
C LEU A 7 -6.07 14.42 4.63
N VAL A 8 -5.31 15.29 5.31
CA VAL A 8 -3.83 15.24 5.41
C VAL A 8 -3.32 13.84 5.80
N LEU A 9 -4.06 13.14 6.66
CA LEU A 9 -3.72 11.78 7.07
C LEU A 9 -3.87 10.76 5.92
N ASN A 10 -4.95 10.82 5.15
CA ASN A 10 -5.09 9.97 3.95
C ASN A 10 -3.97 10.30 2.95
N ARG A 11 -3.69 11.58 2.75
CA ARG A 11 -2.58 12.05 1.90
C ARG A 11 -1.26 11.44 2.32
N HIS A 12 -0.97 11.48 3.62
CA HIS A 12 0.22 10.87 4.17
C HIS A 12 0.27 9.37 3.85
N PHE A 13 -0.82 8.62 4.10
CA PHE A 13 -0.83 7.17 3.88
C PHE A 13 -0.56 6.75 2.44
N HIS A 14 -1.24 7.31 1.42
CA HIS A 14 -0.95 6.87 0.06
C HIS A 14 0.42 7.32 -0.44
N MET A 15 0.93 8.47 0.03
CA MET A 15 2.30 8.90 -0.25
C MET A 15 3.36 7.95 0.34
N LEU A 16 3.06 7.27 1.45
CA LEU A 16 3.96 6.26 2.02
C LEU A 16 4.15 5.07 1.07
N PHE A 17 3.12 4.74 0.29
CA PHE A 17 3.13 3.67 -0.71
C PHE A 17 3.57 4.14 -2.12
N GLY A 18 4.15 5.34 -2.23
CA GLY A 18 4.56 5.91 -3.52
C GLY A 18 3.39 6.15 -4.47
N ALA A 19 2.20 6.45 -3.94
CA ALA A 19 1.03 6.81 -4.74
C ALA A 19 0.77 8.32 -4.64
N ASP A 20 0.36 8.93 -5.76
CA ASP A 20 -0.01 10.34 -5.82
C ASP A 20 -1.40 10.62 -5.24
N GLY A 21 -2.22 9.57 -5.12
CA GLY A 21 -3.59 9.61 -4.63
C GLY A 21 -4.09 8.24 -4.20
N ILE A 22 -5.22 8.23 -3.47
CA ILE A 22 -5.86 6.97 -3.05
C ILE A 22 -6.36 6.15 -4.24
N ASP A 23 -6.80 6.80 -5.33
CA ASP A 23 -7.31 6.11 -6.52
C ASP A 23 -6.20 5.44 -7.32
N ASP A 24 -4.99 5.99 -7.34
CA ASP A 24 -3.81 5.33 -7.92
C ASP A 24 -3.48 4.04 -7.14
N LEU A 25 -3.48 4.12 -5.81
CA LEU A 25 -3.27 2.95 -4.96
C LEU A 25 -4.35 1.89 -5.23
N LYS A 26 -5.64 2.26 -5.20
CA LYS A 26 -6.76 1.36 -5.51
C LYS A 26 -6.64 0.71 -6.89
N THR A 27 -6.26 1.48 -7.90
CA THR A 27 -6.11 0.99 -9.27
C THR A 27 -5.01 -0.06 -9.36
N SER A 28 -3.88 0.15 -8.68
CA SER A 28 -2.80 -0.84 -8.62
C SER A 28 -3.17 -2.12 -7.89
N LEU A 29 -4.05 -2.03 -6.88
CA LEU A 29 -4.47 -3.18 -6.08
C LEU A 29 -5.70 -3.91 -6.65
N LYS A 30 -6.45 -3.29 -7.56
CA LYS A 30 -7.75 -3.77 -8.06
C LYS A 30 -7.74 -5.22 -8.59
N TYR A 31 -6.65 -5.62 -9.23
CA TYR A 31 -6.50 -6.96 -9.81
C TYR A 31 -5.55 -7.85 -9.01
N THR A 32 -5.08 -7.37 -7.85
CA THR A 32 -4.28 -8.20 -6.94
C THR A 32 -5.18 -9.25 -6.30
N ARG A 33 -4.74 -10.50 -6.36
CA ARG A 33 -5.44 -11.62 -5.74
C ARG A 33 -5.50 -11.42 -4.22
N GLU A 34 -6.63 -11.71 -3.60
CA GLU A 34 -6.73 -11.71 -2.13
C GLU A 34 -6.14 -12.99 -1.52
N GLY A 35 -5.63 -12.87 -0.28
CA GLY A 35 -5.10 -13.98 0.50
C GLY A 35 -3.57 -14.03 0.57
N VAL A 36 -3.07 -15.15 1.08
CA VAL A 36 -1.65 -15.37 1.39
C VAL A 36 -0.99 -16.15 0.26
N GLY A 37 0.19 -15.68 -0.16
CA GLY A 37 1.08 -16.33 -1.09
C GLY A 37 1.85 -17.50 -0.47
N PRO A 38 2.59 -18.26 -1.29
CA PRO A 38 3.38 -19.40 -0.83
C PRO A 38 4.56 -19.01 0.08
N ASP A 39 4.93 -17.73 0.12
CA ASP A 39 5.96 -17.15 0.99
C ASP A 39 5.42 -16.74 2.38
N GLY A 40 4.13 -16.95 2.64
CA GLY A 40 3.49 -16.58 3.90
C GLY A 40 3.13 -15.10 4.00
N HIS A 41 3.31 -14.33 2.92
CA HIS A 41 2.94 -12.93 2.82
C HIS A 41 1.67 -12.72 2.00
N SER A 42 0.95 -11.62 2.20
CA SER A 42 -0.19 -11.33 1.34
C SER A 42 0.27 -11.01 -0.08
N TYR A 43 -0.56 -11.37 -1.06
CA TYR A 43 -0.32 -10.95 -2.44
C TYR A 43 -0.31 -9.41 -2.59
N PHE A 44 -0.96 -8.67 -1.69
CA PHE A 44 -0.92 -7.21 -1.64
C PHE A 44 0.47 -6.68 -1.30
N LEU A 45 1.21 -7.32 -0.39
CA LEU A 45 2.57 -6.93 -0.07
C LEU A 45 3.47 -6.96 -1.32
N GLY A 46 3.35 -8.01 -2.13
CA GLY A 46 4.10 -8.13 -3.38
C GLY A 46 3.84 -6.95 -4.32
N THR A 47 2.58 -6.55 -4.47
CA THR A 47 2.22 -5.38 -5.28
C THR A 47 2.74 -4.08 -4.68
N LEU A 48 2.69 -3.90 -3.35
CA LEU A 48 3.13 -2.67 -2.67
C LEU A 48 4.66 -2.48 -2.70
N VAL A 49 5.43 -3.54 -2.45
CA VAL A 49 6.90 -3.50 -2.44
C VAL A 49 7.46 -3.22 -3.84
N GLY A 50 6.74 -3.61 -4.89
CA GLY A 50 7.11 -3.34 -6.28
C GLY A 50 6.90 -1.90 -6.75
N ARG A 51 6.26 -1.03 -5.94
CA ARG A 51 5.96 0.35 -6.35
C ARG A 51 7.18 1.26 -6.25
N ALA A 52 7.37 2.09 -7.28
CA ALA A 52 8.35 3.16 -7.25
C ALA A 52 7.95 4.24 -6.23
N GLY A 53 8.94 4.86 -5.57
CA GLY A 53 8.69 5.96 -4.64
C GLY A 53 8.16 5.55 -3.27
N LEU A 54 8.24 4.26 -2.92
CA LEU A 54 7.93 3.74 -1.59
C LEU A 54 8.74 4.48 -0.51
N LYS A 55 8.05 5.02 0.49
CA LYS A 55 8.68 5.79 1.60
C LYS A 55 8.68 5.04 2.93
N ILE A 56 8.03 3.87 2.98
CA ILE A 56 8.15 2.92 4.10
C ILE A 56 9.22 1.89 3.74
N LYS A 57 9.99 1.47 4.75
CA LYS A 57 10.97 0.40 4.58
C LYS A 57 10.27 -0.93 4.30
N ARG A 58 10.87 -1.74 3.44
CA ARG A 58 10.31 -3.04 3.08
C ARG A 58 10.08 -3.93 4.31
N GLU A 59 11.00 -3.94 5.25
CA GLU A 59 10.93 -4.76 6.46
C GLU A 59 9.76 -4.34 7.36
N ASP A 60 9.45 -3.04 7.40
CA ASP A 60 8.29 -2.54 8.15
C ASP A 60 6.98 -3.00 7.49
N LEU A 61 6.90 -3.00 6.14
CA LEU A 61 5.74 -3.53 5.42
C LEU A 61 5.55 -5.02 5.61
N GLU A 62 6.63 -5.80 5.50
CA GLU A 62 6.62 -7.24 5.77
C GLU A 62 6.14 -7.53 7.20
N ARG A 63 6.59 -6.74 8.17
CA ARG A 63 6.14 -6.86 9.57
C ARG A 63 4.65 -6.53 9.72
N TYR A 64 4.17 -5.45 9.11
CA TYR A 64 2.76 -5.08 9.19
C TYR A 64 1.87 -6.12 8.52
N ASP A 65 2.26 -6.57 7.32
CA ASP A 65 1.55 -7.63 6.59
C ASP A 65 1.38 -8.88 7.45
N PHE A 66 2.46 -9.34 8.08
CA PHE A 66 2.45 -10.49 8.98
C PHE A 66 1.57 -10.29 10.23
N GLN A 67 1.43 -9.07 10.74
CA GLN A 67 0.66 -8.80 11.97
C GLN A 67 -0.86 -8.68 11.74
N ILE A 68 -1.30 -8.46 10.50
CA ILE A 68 -2.70 -8.23 10.16
C ILE A 68 -3.36 -9.52 9.62
N MET A 69 -2.54 -10.48 9.19
CA MET A 69 -2.97 -11.85 8.79
C MET A 69 -3.07 -12.78 10.00
#